data_AF-A0A2S8FVR2-F1
#
_entry.id   AF-A0A2S8FVR2-F1
#
_cell.length_a   1.000
_cell.length_b   1.000
_cell.length_c   1.000
_cell.angle_alpha   90.00
_cell.angle_beta   90.00
_cell.angle_gamma   90.00
#
_symmetry.space_group_name_H-M   'P 1'
#
loop_
_entity.id
_entity.type
_entity.pdbx_description
1 polymer ?
#
loop_
_entity_poly.entity_id
_entity_poly.type
_entity_poly.pdbx_seq_one_letter_code
_entity_poly.pdbx_strand_id
1 'polypeptide(L)'
;MKYAFVFLLVGLLLGWFAIQSPWLSILFWPAISFLIVSLAYFTGDVRLFGKLTDGSRHWLATAVLLPYLLFARGVWELQILFERGSAWHQVTDRVIIARRLKTHELPESVVGVLDLASEFLDPLGIRSLAGYQAEPVLDAGTLSVESALAWADRVGQTSEGKFVVHCANGSGRSGHVVAIWLLAWQIADSADEAIAMVQAARPSVRLNRQQIAQVHLAHRNCLANRKSPA
;
A
#
# COMPACT_ATOMS: atom_id res chain seq x y z
N MET A 1 10.55 -7.63 -9.53
CA MET A 1 11.84 -8.20 -9.99
C MET A 1 12.96 -8.02 -8.97
N LYS A 2 13.51 -6.81 -8.75
CA LYS A 2 14.66 -6.61 -7.81
C LYS A 2 14.42 -7.17 -6.40
N TYR A 3 13.26 -6.88 -5.80
CA TYR A 3 12.91 -7.40 -4.47
C TYR A 3 12.84 -8.93 -4.40
N ALA A 4 12.32 -9.58 -5.44
CA ALA A 4 12.19 -11.04 -5.49
C ALA A 4 13.56 -11.72 -5.34
N PHE A 5 14.56 -11.26 -6.08
CA PHE A 5 15.92 -11.82 -6.01
C PHE A 5 16.61 -11.57 -4.68
N VAL A 6 16.40 -10.40 -4.07
CA VAL A 6 16.97 -10.09 -2.74
C VAL A 6 16.39 -11.05 -1.68
N PHE A 7 15.07 -11.21 -1.65
CA PHE A 7 14.43 -12.12 -0.69
C PHE A 7 14.75 -13.60 -0.98
N LEU A 8 14.89 -13.99 -2.26
CA LEU A 8 15.37 -15.31 -2.65
C LEU A 8 16.77 -15.57 -2.09
N LEU A 9 17.71 -14.65 -2.32
CA LEU A 9 19.09 -14.79 -1.87
C LEU A 9 19.15 -14.88 -0.34
N VAL A 10 18.45 -14.01 0.38
CA VAL A 10 18.37 -14.05 1.85
C VAL A 10 17.79 -15.38 2.32
N GLY A 11 16.69 -15.84 1.72
CA GLY A 11 16.06 -17.12 2.05
C GLY A 11 16.99 -18.32 1.83
N LEU A 12 17.68 -18.36 0.69
CA LEU A 12 18.65 -19.42 0.37
C LEU A 12 19.87 -19.40 1.29
N LEU A 13 20.41 -18.22 1.62
CA LEU A 13 21.53 -18.09 2.55
C LEU A 13 21.15 -18.56 3.96
N LEU A 14 19.98 -18.15 4.46
CA LEU A 14 19.46 -18.60 5.75
C LEU A 14 19.23 -20.12 5.76
N GLY A 15 18.69 -20.69 4.68
CA GLY A 15 18.52 -22.13 4.53
C GLY A 15 19.86 -22.87 4.47
N TRP A 16 20.86 -22.31 3.79
CA TRP A 16 22.22 -22.85 3.76
C TRP A 16 22.87 -22.86 5.15
N PHE A 17 22.72 -21.79 5.94
CA PHE A 17 23.20 -21.76 7.32
C PHE A 17 22.43 -22.74 8.22
N ALA A 18 21.13 -22.90 8.01
CA ALA A 18 20.29 -23.80 8.80
C ALA A 18 20.74 -25.27 8.73
N ILE A 19 21.30 -25.71 7.59
CA ILE A 19 21.77 -27.09 7.41
C ILE A 19 23.18 -27.35 7.97
N GLN A 20 23.95 -26.31 8.33
CA GLN A 20 25.32 -26.49 8.81
C GLN A 20 25.39 -27.07 10.23
N SER A 21 24.35 -26.88 11.05
CA SER A 21 24.32 -27.34 12.44
C SER A 21 22.88 -27.48 12.94
N PRO A 22 22.56 -28.51 13.75
CA PRO A 22 21.23 -28.65 14.37
C PRO A 22 20.80 -27.41 15.17
N TRP A 23 21.74 -26.70 15.79
CA TRP A 23 21.47 -25.46 16.52
C TRP A 23 20.98 -24.32 15.62
N LEU A 24 21.37 -24.33 14.35
CA LEU A 24 20.97 -23.32 13.36
C LEU A 24 19.67 -23.69 12.64
N SER A 25 19.07 -24.86 12.92
CA SER A 25 17.80 -25.29 12.31
C SER A 25 16.64 -24.30 12.53
N ILE A 26 16.71 -23.48 13.59
CA ILE A 26 15.76 -22.37 13.81
C ILE A 26 15.70 -21.38 12.64
N LEU A 27 16.76 -21.29 11.83
CA LEU A 27 16.83 -20.45 10.63
C LEU A 27 15.98 -20.97 9.47
N PHE A 28 15.46 -22.21 9.51
CA PHE A 28 14.49 -22.67 8.51
C PHE A 28 13.23 -21.82 8.50
N TRP A 29 12.78 -21.35 9.66
CA TRP A 29 11.58 -20.53 9.74
C TRP A 29 11.72 -19.18 9.01
N PRO A 30 12.74 -18.34 9.28
CA PRO A 30 12.96 -17.15 8.47
C PRO A 30 13.31 -17.50 7.02
N ALA A 31 14.05 -18.58 6.72
CA ALA A 31 14.32 -18.99 5.35
C ALA A 31 13.02 -19.21 4.55
N ILE A 32 12.09 -20.01 5.08
CA ILE A 32 10.78 -20.26 4.47
C ILE A 32 9.98 -18.95 4.33
N SER A 33 9.98 -18.11 5.37
CA SER A 33 9.31 -16.81 5.35
C SER A 33 9.78 -15.92 4.18
N PHE A 34 11.10 -15.76 4.01
CA PHE A 34 11.68 -14.96 2.93
C PHE A 34 11.48 -15.62 1.54
N LEU A 35 11.50 -16.94 1.44
CA LEU A 35 11.23 -17.66 0.18
C LEU A 35 9.78 -17.48 -0.28
N ILE A 36 8.80 -17.53 0.63
CA ILE A 36 7.39 -17.27 0.28
C ILE A 36 7.18 -15.82 -0.17
N VAL A 37 7.82 -14.86 0.50
CA VAL A 37 7.77 -13.47 0.06
C VAL A 37 8.41 -13.30 -1.32
N SER A 38 9.57 -13.92 -1.55
CA SER A 38 10.19 -13.98 -2.88
C SER A 38 9.22 -14.51 -3.94
N LEU A 39 8.54 -15.63 -3.64
CA LEU A 39 7.53 -16.21 -4.53
C LEU A 39 6.41 -15.22 -4.83
N ALA A 40 5.88 -14.52 -3.83
CA ALA A 40 4.86 -13.48 -4.01
C ALA A 40 5.32 -12.37 -4.96
N TYR A 41 6.58 -11.93 -4.89
CA TYR A 41 7.12 -10.94 -5.82
C TYR A 41 7.40 -11.48 -7.23
N PHE A 42 7.64 -12.79 -7.40
CA PHE A 42 7.78 -13.41 -8.71
C PHE A 42 6.43 -13.62 -9.41
N THR A 43 5.42 -14.09 -8.66
CA THR A 43 4.09 -14.36 -9.21
C THR A 43 3.20 -13.13 -9.25
N GLY A 44 3.53 -12.09 -8.46
CA GLY A 44 2.64 -10.96 -8.21
C GLY A 44 1.46 -11.31 -7.29
N ASP A 45 1.43 -12.51 -6.71
CA ASP A 45 0.31 -12.98 -5.91
C ASP A 45 0.39 -12.46 -4.47
N VAL A 46 -0.29 -11.34 -4.22
CA VAL A 46 -0.35 -10.71 -2.89
C VAL A 46 -1.09 -11.57 -1.85
N ARG A 47 -1.91 -12.55 -2.28
CA ARG A 47 -2.67 -13.41 -1.36
C ARG A 47 -1.77 -14.26 -0.48
N LEU A 48 -0.51 -14.47 -0.87
CA LEU A 48 0.50 -15.16 -0.06
C LEU A 48 0.77 -14.43 1.27
N PHE A 49 0.53 -13.11 1.36
CA PHE A 49 0.60 -12.36 2.61
C PHE A 49 -0.59 -12.63 3.55
N GLY A 50 -1.65 -13.26 3.05
CA GLY A 50 -2.84 -13.64 3.81
C GLY A 50 -3.61 -12.49 4.43
N LYS A 51 -3.41 -11.25 3.95
CA LYS A 51 -4.11 -10.07 4.45
C LYS A 51 -5.50 -9.99 3.83
N LEU A 52 -6.51 -9.79 4.67
CA LEU A 52 -7.92 -9.71 4.31
C LEU A 52 -8.35 -8.25 4.13
N THR A 53 -9.55 -8.06 3.56
CA THR A 53 -10.12 -6.72 3.26
C THR A 53 -10.48 -5.91 4.50
N ASP A 54 -10.70 -6.56 5.64
CA ASP A 54 -10.90 -5.92 6.96
C ASP A 54 -9.57 -5.50 7.64
N GLY A 55 -8.45 -5.70 6.94
CA GLY A 55 -7.11 -5.40 7.45
C GLY A 55 -6.57 -6.41 8.45
N SER A 56 -7.31 -7.47 8.75
CA SER A 56 -6.79 -8.62 9.49
C SER A 56 -5.93 -9.51 8.59
N ARG A 57 -5.25 -10.50 9.18
CA ARG A 57 -4.43 -11.46 8.44
C ARG A 57 -4.66 -12.86 8.95
N HIS A 58 -4.74 -13.81 8.03
CA HIS A 58 -4.88 -15.23 8.36
C HIS A 58 -3.75 -15.67 9.31
N TRP A 59 -4.10 -16.42 10.36
CA TRP A 59 -3.16 -16.79 11.41
C TRP A 59 -2.00 -17.67 10.89
N LEU A 60 -2.28 -18.62 9.98
CA LEU A 60 -1.23 -19.44 9.32
C LEU A 60 -0.24 -18.57 8.54
N ALA A 61 -0.74 -17.64 7.72
CA ALA A 61 0.12 -16.73 6.98
C ALA A 61 0.93 -15.86 7.93
N THR A 62 0.34 -15.41 9.04
CA THR A 62 1.03 -14.66 10.08
C THR A 62 2.14 -15.48 10.73
N ALA A 63 1.89 -16.73 11.12
CA ALA A 63 2.87 -17.60 11.75
C ALA A 63 4.04 -17.92 10.81
N VAL A 64 3.76 -18.29 9.57
CA VAL A 64 4.78 -18.62 8.58
C VAL A 64 5.59 -17.39 8.17
N LEU A 65 4.94 -16.23 7.99
CA LEU A 65 5.60 -15.00 7.55
C LEU A 65 6.14 -14.14 8.69
N LEU A 66 5.94 -14.54 9.95
CA LEU A 66 6.29 -13.70 11.11
C LEU A 66 7.72 -13.15 11.05
N PRO A 67 8.76 -13.94 10.68
CA PRO A 67 10.13 -13.42 10.63
C PRO A 67 10.28 -12.25 9.65
N TYR A 68 9.74 -12.38 8.43
CA TYR A 68 9.73 -11.29 7.46
C TYR A 68 8.89 -10.10 7.94
N LEU A 69 7.71 -10.34 8.53
CA LEU A 69 6.82 -9.28 8.98
C LEU A 69 7.45 -8.46 10.12
N LEU A 70 8.17 -9.11 11.04
CA LEU A 70 8.94 -8.45 12.09
C LEU A 70 10.11 -7.66 11.50
N PHE A 71 10.83 -8.24 10.53
CA PHE A 71 11.89 -7.53 9.81
C PHE A 71 11.36 -6.28 9.11
N ALA A 72 10.30 -6.40 8.32
CA ALA A 72 9.67 -5.29 7.61
C ALA A 72 9.19 -4.19 8.58
N ARG A 73 8.59 -4.59 9.71
CA ARG A 73 8.18 -3.66 10.76
C ARG A 73 9.36 -2.94 11.39
N GLY A 74 10.44 -3.65 11.72
CA GLY A 74 11.65 -3.06 12.28
C GLY A 74 12.29 -2.04 11.33
N VAL A 75 12.40 -2.39 10.05
CA VAL A 75 12.91 -1.47 9.01
C VAL A 75 12.02 -0.24 8.90
N TRP A 76 10.70 -0.39 8.90
CA TRP A 76 9.75 0.71 8.80
C TRP A 76 9.78 1.63 10.02
N GLU A 77 9.78 1.10 11.24
CA GLU A 77 9.89 1.92 12.47
C GLU A 77 11.23 2.68 12.47
N LEU A 78 12.33 2.03 12.08
CA LEU A 78 13.63 2.68 11.97
C LEU A 78 13.61 3.82 10.93
N GLN A 79 13.00 3.60 9.76
CA GLN A 79 12.84 4.64 8.74
C GLN A 79 12.09 5.85 9.27
N ILE A 80 11.02 5.65 10.03
CA ILE A 80 10.20 6.73 10.59
C ILE A 80 10.93 7.49 11.69
N LEU A 81 11.77 6.84 12.49
CA LEU A 81 12.61 7.54 13.47
C LEU A 81 13.54 8.59 12.82
N PHE A 82 13.91 8.38 11.55
CA PHE A 82 14.71 9.33 10.78
C PHE A 82 13.89 10.22 9.83
N GLU A 83 12.57 9.99 9.71
CA GLU A 83 11.69 10.81 8.86
C GLU A 83 11.40 12.14 9.57
N ARG A 84 11.76 13.26 8.93
CA ARG A 84 11.56 14.63 9.49
C ARG A 84 10.28 15.31 9.00
N GLY A 85 9.36 14.56 8.39
CA GLY A 85 8.16 15.09 7.74
C GLY A 85 6.85 14.72 8.44
N SER A 86 5.77 15.38 8.03
CA SER A 86 4.42 15.00 8.49
C SER A 86 4.05 13.59 8.01
N ALA A 87 3.37 12.84 8.88
CA ALA A 87 2.85 11.50 8.60
C ALA A 87 1.83 11.50 7.45
N TRP A 88 1.14 12.63 7.26
CA TRP A 88 0.06 12.80 6.29
C TRP A 88 0.04 14.22 5.71
N HIS A 89 -0.49 14.37 4.50
CA HIS A 89 -0.67 15.64 3.81
C HIS A 89 -2.06 15.66 3.16
N GLN A 90 -2.77 16.77 3.33
CA GLN A 90 -4.08 16.95 2.69
C GLN A 90 -3.87 17.25 1.21
N VAL A 91 -4.52 16.50 0.33
CA VAL A 91 -4.47 16.71 -1.13
C VAL A 91 -5.68 17.52 -1.58
N THR A 92 -6.85 17.19 -1.04
CA THR A 92 -8.12 17.92 -1.21
C THR A 92 -8.87 17.95 0.11
N ASP A 93 -10.02 18.63 0.16
CA ASP A 93 -10.87 18.64 1.34
C ASP A 93 -11.39 17.26 1.75
N ARG A 94 -11.38 16.30 0.81
CA ARG A 94 -11.90 14.94 0.96
C ARG A 94 -10.82 13.88 1.10
N VAL A 95 -9.64 14.09 0.52
CA VAL A 95 -8.60 13.04 0.42
C VAL A 95 -7.27 13.50 1.01
N ILE A 96 -6.74 12.64 1.88
CA ILE A 96 -5.45 12.77 2.55
C ILE A 96 -4.54 11.64 2.07
N ILE A 97 -3.30 11.97 1.74
CA ILE A 97 -2.25 10.97 1.48
C ILE A 97 -1.36 10.84 2.71
N ALA A 98 -1.08 9.61 3.13
CA ALA A 98 -0.28 9.36 4.33
C ALA A 98 0.69 8.20 4.14
N ARG A 99 1.75 8.18 4.96
CA ARG A 99 2.39 6.90 5.31
C ARG A 99 1.47 6.11 6.23
N ARG A 100 1.83 4.87 6.56
CA ARG A 100 1.08 4.13 7.57
C ARG A 100 1.06 4.93 8.88
N LEU A 101 -0.12 5.02 9.49
CA LEU A 101 -0.38 5.87 10.65
C LEU A 101 -0.34 5.06 11.94
N LYS A 102 0.17 5.68 13.01
CA LYS A 102 -0.09 5.27 14.40
C LYS A 102 -1.46 5.85 14.83
N THR A 103 -2.10 5.26 15.84
CA THR A 103 -3.45 5.66 16.27
C THR A 103 -3.57 7.16 16.59
N HIS A 104 -2.54 7.75 17.21
CA HIS A 104 -2.51 9.17 17.57
C HIS A 104 -2.16 10.12 16.40
N GLU A 105 -1.78 9.58 15.24
CA GLU A 105 -1.46 10.34 14.03
C GLU A 105 -2.67 10.44 13.08
N LEU A 106 -3.78 9.79 13.42
CA LEU A 106 -5.00 9.83 12.63
C LEU A 106 -5.56 11.27 12.63
N PRO A 107 -5.72 11.91 11.46
CA PRO A 107 -6.30 13.24 11.37
C PRO A 107 -7.74 13.28 11.88
N GLU A 108 -8.17 14.46 12.33
CA GLU A 108 -9.58 14.70 12.68
C GLU A 108 -10.51 14.53 11.48
N SER A 109 -11.76 14.19 11.75
CA SER A 109 -12.82 14.01 10.74
C SER A 109 -12.55 12.93 9.69
N VAL A 110 -11.60 12.02 9.93
CA VAL A 110 -11.39 10.86 9.07
C VAL A 110 -12.48 9.82 9.31
N VAL A 111 -13.22 9.49 8.26
CA VAL A 111 -14.32 8.53 8.29
C VAL A 111 -13.95 7.20 7.62
N GLY A 112 -12.86 7.17 6.86
CA GLY A 112 -12.38 5.96 6.20
C GLY A 112 -10.92 5.99 5.82
N VAL A 113 -10.36 4.80 5.61
CA VAL A 113 -8.95 4.57 5.32
C VAL A 113 -8.84 3.49 4.27
N LEU A 114 -8.05 3.75 3.22
CA LEU A 114 -7.61 2.77 2.25
C LEU A 114 -6.17 2.36 2.56
N ASP A 115 -6.02 1.14 3.08
CA ASP A 115 -4.74 0.53 3.39
C ASP A 115 -4.24 -0.32 2.22
N LEU A 116 -3.19 0.15 1.56
CA LEU A 116 -2.57 -0.53 0.41
C LEU A 116 -1.39 -1.44 0.80
N ALA A 117 -0.97 -1.47 2.06
CA ALA A 117 0.21 -2.22 2.49
C ALA A 117 -0.15 -3.69 2.76
N SER A 118 0.36 -4.63 1.96
CA SER A 118 0.16 -6.06 2.22
C SER A 118 0.91 -6.55 3.46
N GLU A 119 2.00 -5.87 3.80
CA GLU A 119 2.98 -6.26 4.81
C GLU A 119 2.59 -5.86 6.24
N PHE A 120 1.79 -4.80 6.44
CA PHE A 120 1.48 -4.28 7.77
C PHE A 120 0.03 -4.50 8.17
N LEU A 121 -0.23 -4.53 9.48
CA LEU A 121 -1.58 -4.43 10.03
C LEU A 121 -1.71 -3.05 10.67
N ASP A 122 -2.77 -2.33 10.37
CA ASP A 122 -3.03 -1.08 11.07
C ASP A 122 -3.46 -1.29 12.52
N PRO A 123 -3.26 -0.28 13.38
CA PRO A 123 -3.79 -0.30 14.74
C PRO A 123 -5.31 -0.53 14.75
N LEU A 124 -5.81 -1.21 15.80
CA LEU A 124 -7.23 -1.51 15.91
C LEU A 124 -8.13 -0.26 15.86
N GLY A 125 -7.70 0.86 16.45
CA GLY A 125 -8.48 2.11 16.41
C GLY A 125 -8.65 2.71 15.00
N ILE A 126 -7.76 2.37 14.06
CA ILE A 126 -7.88 2.76 12.64
C ILE A 126 -8.73 1.72 11.89
N ARG A 127 -8.48 0.43 12.14
CA ARG A 127 -9.24 -0.68 11.53
C ARG A 127 -10.71 -0.71 11.94
N SER A 128 -11.06 -0.12 13.07
CA SER A 128 -12.44 -0.04 13.55
C SER A 128 -13.27 1.07 12.89
N LEU A 129 -12.66 1.91 12.04
CA LEU A 129 -13.41 2.93 11.29
C LEU A 129 -14.37 2.24 10.32
N ALA A 130 -15.61 2.75 10.24
CA ALA A 130 -16.63 2.19 9.36
C ALA A 130 -16.21 2.20 7.88
N GLY A 131 -15.44 3.22 7.45
CA GLY A 131 -14.89 3.33 6.10
C GLY A 131 -13.48 2.72 5.94
N TYR A 132 -13.03 1.85 6.86
CA TYR A 132 -11.75 1.16 6.69
C TYR A 132 -11.85 0.06 5.63
N GLN A 133 -10.87 0.03 4.73
CA GLN A 133 -10.73 -1.00 3.72
C GLN A 133 -9.26 -1.27 3.44
N ALA A 134 -8.88 -2.53 3.47
CA ALA A 134 -7.58 -2.98 2.97
C ALA A 134 -7.71 -3.47 1.52
N GLU A 135 -6.84 -2.95 0.65
CA GLU A 135 -6.61 -3.42 -0.71
C GLU A 135 -5.12 -3.78 -0.83
N PRO A 136 -4.70 -4.99 -0.40
CA PRO A 136 -3.30 -5.33 -0.29
C PRO A 136 -2.57 -5.24 -1.63
N VAL A 137 -1.51 -4.42 -1.69
CA VAL A 137 -0.64 -4.29 -2.86
C VAL A 137 0.82 -4.51 -2.43
N LEU A 138 1.52 -5.40 -3.14
CA LEU A 138 2.96 -5.62 -2.95
C LEU A 138 3.74 -4.32 -3.12
N ASP A 139 4.87 -4.17 -2.42
CA ASP A 139 5.68 -2.97 -2.58
C ASP A 139 6.12 -2.75 -4.04
N ALA A 140 6.09 -1.49 -4.47
CA ALA A 140 6.24 -1.08 -5.87
C ALA A 140 5.18 -1.64 -6.85
N GLY A 141 4.16 -2.35 -6.38
CA GLY A 141 3.01 -2.77 -7.18
C GLY A 141 2.01 -1.64 -7.42
N THR A 142 0.88 -2.00 -8.04
CA THR A 142 -0.22 -1.11 -8.40
C THR A 142 -1.55 -1.67 -7.95
N LEU A 143 -2.47 -0.80 -7.54
CA LEU A 143 -3.89 -1.14 -7.48
C LEU A 143 -4.45 -1.10 -8.91
N SER A 144 -5.42 -1.96 -9.23
CA SER A 144 -6.07 -1.90 -10.55
C SER A 144 -6.86 -0.59 -10.70
N VAL A 145 -6.98 -0.09 -11.94
CA VAL A 145 -7.83 1.08 -12.23
C VAL A 145 -9.26 0.85 -11.76
N GLU A 146 -9.81 -0.34 -11.97
CA GLU A 146 -11.17 -0.69 -11.54
C GLU A 146 -11.36 -0.55 -10.03
N SER A 147 -10.48 -1.15 -9.22
CA SER A 147 -10.54 -1.05 -7.76
C SER A 147 -10.31 0.38 -7.27
N ALA A 148 -9.42 1.13 -7.92
CA ALA A 148 -9.16 2.53 -7.59
C ALA A 148 -10.37 3.44 -7.89
N LEU A 149 -11.06 3.21 -9.02
CA LEU A 149 -12.28 3.93 -9.38
C LEU A 149 -13.44 3.54 -8.45
N ALA A 150 -13.61 2.25 -8.15
CA ALA A 150 -14.62 1.80 -7.19
C ALA A 150 -14.40 2.41 -5.79
N TRP A 151 -13.15 2.60 -5.38
CA TRP A 151 -12.85 3.35 -4.16
C TRP A 151 -13.20 4.83 -4.30
N ALA A 152 -12.91 5.46 -5.44
CA ALA A 152 -13.28 6.85 -5.68
C ALA A 152 -14.79 7.09 -5.65
N ASP A 153 -15.59 6.15 -6.15
CA ASP A 153 -17.05 6.19 -6.08
C ASP A 153 -17.54 6.09 -4.64
N ARG A 154 -16.95 5.20 -3.81
CA ARG A 154 -17.27 5.11 -2.38
C ARG A 154 -16.98 6.40 -1.62
N VAL A 155 -15.86 7.06 -1.92
CA VAL A 155 -15.55 8.39 -1.36
C VAL A 155 -16.64 9.40 -1.76
N GLY A 156 -17.22 9.28 -2.95
CA GLY A 156 -18.32 10.14 -3.40
C GLY A 156 -19.65 9.95 -2.72
N GLN A 157 -19.98 8.70 -2.41
CA GLN A 157 -21.25 8.34 -1.79
C GLN A 157 -21.35 8.80 -0.33
N THR A 158 -20.22 9.20 0.27
CA THR A 158 -20.17 9.70 1.64
C THR A 158 -20.33 11.22 1.64
N SER A 159 -21.32 11.76 2.34
CA SER A 159 -21.61 13.21 2.33
C SER A 159 -20.56 14.08 3.04
N GLU A 160 -19.97 13.57 4.14
CA GLU A 160 -19.07 14.34 5.01
C GLU A 160 -17.82 13.54 5.40
N GLY A 161 -16.83 14.22 6.00
CA GLY A 161 -15.58 13.61 6.47
C GLY A 161 -14.45 13.53 5.43
N LYS A 162 -13.34 12.93 5.84
CA LYS A 162 -12.13 12.77 5.05
C LYS A 162 -11.74 11.30 4.92
N PHE A 163 -11.09 10.96 3.82
CA PHE A 163 -10.54 9.64 3.57
C PHE A 163 -9.02 9.69 3.49
N VAL A 164 -8.37 8.75 4.16
CA VAL A 164 -6.91 8.58 4.07
C VAL A 164 -6.58 7.47 3.11
N VAL A 165 -5.62 7.70 2.21
CA VAL A 165 -4.97 6.63 1.43
C VAL A 165 -3.54 6.50 1.91
N HIS A 166 -3.15 5.30 2.34
CA HIS A 166 -1.76 5.04 2.70
C HIS A 166 -1.23 3.73 2.16
N CYS A 167 0.09 3.64 2.19
CA CYS A 167 0.84 2.39 2.09
C CYS A 167 1.84 2.37 3.25
N ALA A 168 3.02 1.75 3.09
CA ALA A 168 4.08 1.83 4.09
C ALA A 168 4.54 3.29 4.32
N ASN A 169 5.02 3.94 3.27
CA ASN A 169 5.70 5.25 3.35
C ASN A 169 4.90 6.39 2.71
N GLY A 170 3.71 6.10 2.18
CA GLY A 170 2.85 7.12 1.58
C GLY A 170 3.43 7.73 0.31
N SER A 171 4.05 6.91 -0.54
CA SER A 171 4.75 7.35 -1.75
C SER A 171 4.11 6.75 -3.01
N GLY A 172 4.72 5.77 -3.68
CA GLY A 172 4.23 5.27 -4.98
C GLY A 172 2.83 4.63 -4.98
N ARG A 173 2.58 3.68 -4.06
CA ARG A 173 1.29 2.95 -3.97
C ARG A 173 0.12 3.90 -3.66
N SER A 174 0.21 4.68 -2.59
CA SER A 174 -0.84 5.65 -2.26
C SER A 174 -0.92 6.79 -3.28
N GLY A 175 0.21 7.27 -3.79
CA GLY A 175 0.26 8.40 -4.72
C GLY A 175 -0.50 8.15 -6.02
N HIS A 176 -0.34 6.97 -6.65
CA HIS A 176 -1.07 6.69 -7.90
C HIS A 176 -2.58 6.51 -7.67
N VAL A 177 -3.01 5.94 -6.54
CA VAL A 177 -4.44 5.82 -6.23
C VAL A 177 -5.07 7.20 -6.01
N VAL A 178 -4.39 8.10 -5.29
CA VAL A 178 -4.87 9.48 -5.11
C VAL A 178 -4.89 10.24 -6.45
N ALA A 179 -3.89 10.04 -7.32
CA ALA A 179 -3.91 10.64 -8.66
C ALA A 179 -5.10 10.12 -9.50
N ILE A 180 -5.42 8.83 -9.43
CA ILE A 180 -6.62 8.26 -10.08
C ILE A 180 -7.90 8.88 -9.52
N TRP A 181 -7.97 9.08 -8.21
CA TRP A 181 -9.12 9.73 -7.57
C TRP A 181 -9.32 11.17 -8.08
N LEU A 182 -8.24 11.96 -8.20
CA LEU A 182 -8.31 13.33 -8.75
C LEU A 182 -8.89 13.35 -10.18
N LEU A 183 -8.54 12.37 -11.01
CA LEU A 183 -9.07 12.23 -12.37
C LEU A 183 -10.55 11.84 -12.39
N ALA A 184 -10.93 10.88 -11.54
CA ALA A 184 -12.31 10.40 -11.43
C ALA A 184 -13.26 11.53 -11.02
N TRP A 185 -12.80 12.39 -10.10
CA TRP A 185 -13.55 13.54 -9.58
C TRP A 185 -13.39 14.81 -10.41
N GLN A 186 -12.72 14.73 -11.56
CA GLN A 186 -12.51 15.87 -12.47
C GLN A 186 -11.81 17.06 -11.81
N ILE A 187 -10.97 16.79 -10.81
CA ILE A 187 -10.14 17.81 -10.13
C ILE A 187 -8.86 18.07 -10.93
N ALA A 188 -8.38 17.05 -11.66
CA ALA A 188 -7.29 17.16 -12.62
C ALA A 188 -7.79 16.83 -14.04
N ASP A 189 -7.30 17.56 -15.03
CA ASP A 189 -7.65 17.40 -16.44
C ASP A 189 -6.74 16.43 -17.18
N SER A 190 -5.58 16.09 -16.59
CA SER A 190 -4.65 15.13 -17.15
C SER A 190 -3.96 14.26 -16.10
N ALA A 191 -3.45 13.11 -16.54
CA ALA A 191 -2.69 12.21 -15.68
C ALA A 191 -1.44 12.88 -15.09
N ASP A 192 -0.72 13.67 -15.90
CA ASP A 192 0.49 14.36 -15.46
C ASP A 192 0.17 15.44 -14.43
N GLU A 193 -0.92 16.19 -14.64
CA GLU A 193 -1.42 17.16 -13.67
C GLU A 193 -1.83 16.48 -12.35
N ALA A 194 -2.59 15.39 -12.41
CA ALA A 194 -2.99 14.65 -11.22
C ALA A 194 -1.77 14.18 -10.40
N ILE A 195 -0.73 13.68 -11.08
CA ILE A 195 0.53 13.28 -10.44
C ILE A 195 1.23 14.50 -9.82
N ALA A 196 1.29 15.62 -10.55
CA ALA A 196 1.91 16.86 -10.07
C ALA A 196 1.19 17.42 -8.84
N MET A 197 -0.14 17.39 -8.80
CA MET A 197 -0.93 17.83 -7.63
C MET A 197 -0.62 16.98 -6.39
N VAL A 198 -0.55 15.66 -6.54
CA VAL A 198 -0.18 14.77 -5.43
C VAL A 198 1.25 15.04 -4.95
N GLN A 199 2.19 15.26 -5.87
CA GLN A 199 3.58 15.58 -5.54
C GLN A 199 3.74 16.96 -4.90
N ALA A 200 2.93 17.94 -5.30
CA ALA A 200 2.89 19.25 -4.68
C ALA A 200 2.39 19.16 -3.23
N ALA A 201 1.35 18.36 -2.98
CA ALA A 201 0.84 18.12 -1.63
C ALA A 201 1.82 17.30 -0.78
N ARG A 202 2.47 16.26 -1.34
CA ARG A 202 3.46 15.42 -0.65
C ARG A 202 4.72 15.22 -1.52
N PRO A 203 5.76 16.04 -1.33
CA PRO A 203 6.98 15.99 -2.15
C PRO A 203 7.80 14.70 -2.09
N SER A 204 7.51 13.79 -1.16
CA SER A 204 8.15 12.47 -1.07
C SER A 204 7.50 11.41 -1.97
N VAL A 205 6.40 11.75 -2.66
CA VAL A 205 5.73 10.85 -3.61
C VAL A 205 6.61 10.63 -4.84
N ARG A 206 6.90 9.36 -5.13
CA ARG A 206 7.63 8.91 -6.30
C ARG A 206 6.90 7.71 -6.89
N LEU A 207 6.29 7.89 -8.06
CA LEU A 207 5.62 6.81 -8.77
C LEU A 207 6.62 6.11 -9.68
N ASN A 208 6.55 4.79 -9.74
CA ASN A 208 7.29 4.02 -10.73
C ASN A 208 6.53 3.98 -12.08
N ARG A 209 7.17 3.41 -13.12
CA ARG A 209 6.59 3.34 -14.47
C ARG A 209 5.23 2.63 -14.52
N GLN A 210 5.05 1.56 -13.76
CA GLN A 210 3.78 0.81 -13.74
C GLN A 210 2.67 1.63 -13.09
N GLN A 211 2.97 2.31 -11.99
CA GLN A 211 2.05 3.21 -11.29
C GLN A 211 1.63 4.38 -12.18
N ILE A 212 2.58 5.02 -12.87
CA ILE A 212 2.29 6.09 -13.84
C ILE A 212 1.38 5.55 -14.96
N ALA A 213 1.68 4.37 -15.50
CA ALA A 213 0.86 3.75 -16.54
C ALA A 213 -0.59 3.49 -16.09
N GLN A 214 -0.83 3.12 -14.82
CA GLN A 214 -2.18 3.00 -14.28
C GLN A 214 -2.92 4.35 -14.21
N VAL A 215 -2.24 5.44 -13.86
CA VAL A 215 -2.85 6.79 -13.86
C VAL A 215 -3.27 7.18 -15.28
N HIS A 216 -2.40 6.99 -16.29
CA HIS A 216 -2.78 7.28 -17.68
C HIS A 216 -3.90 6.36 -18.19
N LEU A 217 -3.91 5.08 -17.78
CA LEU A 217 -4.99 4.16 -18.12
C LEU A 217 -6.32 4.64 -17.51
N ALA A 218 -6.31 5.04 -16.24
CA ALA A 218 -7.49 5.58 -15.57
C ALA A 218 -7.99 6.87 -16.24
N HIS A 219 -7.09 7.76 -16.65
CA HIS A 219 -7.47 8.97 -17.37
C HIS A 219 -8.24 8.64 -18.66
N ARG A 220 -7.75 7.68 -19.45
CA ARG A 220 -8.45 7.22 -20.66
C ARG A 220 -9.82 6.64 -20.36
N ASN A 221 -9.94 5.83 -19.30
CA ASN A 221 -11.22 5.25 -18.88
C ASN A 221 -12.22 6.33 -18.44
N CYS A 222 -11.77 7.32 -17.65
CA CYS A 222 -12.60 8.43 -17.22
C CYS A 222 -13.10 9.25 -18.42
N LEU A 223 -12.22 9.54 -19.40
CA LEU A 223 -12.60 10.24 -20.63
C LEU A 223 -13.58 9.43 -21.49
N ALA A 224 -13.44 8.11 -21.56
CA ALA A 224 -14.35 7.25 -22.29
C ALA A 224 -15.76 7.27 -21.66
N ASN A 225 -15.84 7.17 -20.32
CA ASN A 225 -17.12 7.22 -19.60
C ASN A 225 -17.80 8.60 -19.67
N ARG A 226 -17.03 9.69 -19.83
CA ARG A 226 -17.58 11.04 -20.09
C ARG A 226 -18.25 11.17 -21.46
N LYS A 227 -17.87 10.35 -22.45
CA LYS A 227 -18.34 10.42 -23.85
C LYS A 227 -19.54 9.52 -24.15
N SER A 228 -20.16 8.89 -23.14
CA SER A 228 -21.46 8.25 -23.27
C SER A 228 -22.56 9.22 -22.83
N PRO A 229 -23.10 10.07 -23.73
CA PRO A 229 -24.36 10.74 -23.47
C PRO A 229 -25.48 9.70 -23.47
N ALA A 230 -26.31 9.75 -22.43
CA ALA A 230 -27.67 9.24 -22.49
C ALA A 230 -28.48 10.02 -23.53
#